data_AF-A0A1C7ZAQ8-F1
#
_entry.id   AF-A0A1C7ZAQ8-F1
#
_cell.length_a   1.000
_cell.length_b   1.000
_cell.length_c   1.000
_cell.angle_alpha   90.00
_cell.angle_beta   90.00
_cell.angle_gamma   90.00
#
_symmetry.space_group_name_H-M   'P 1'
#
loop_
_entity.id
_entity.type
_entity.pdbx_description
1 polymer ?
#
loop_
_entity_poly.entity_id
_entity_poly.type
_entity_poly.pdbx_seq_one_letter_code
_entity_poly.pdbx_strand_id
1 'polypeptide(L)'
;MTSIRCLSLLAMSLIILQSPLLQAEELPAPIRALQDKGARIIGSFDAPDGLRGYAAEYQKQAMALYLTRDGKHVLAGNLYDEKGEDLSEAPLQKLVYEPMSKEIWSGLEKSTWIADGSADAPNVVYLFSDANCPYCNMFWEQARPWVKAGKVQLRHIMVGIIREDSAAKAAALLADNDPQAALKTHEQAGKSSKLKPLGDIPKEIQTRLDANLQLMNDLGLSATPSIFYLDSKGQLQQQQGAPQTAQLEKILGAKP
;
A
#
# COMPACT_ATOMS: atom_id res chain seq x y z
N MET A 1 -5.27 13.76 -91.51
CA MET A 1 -4.05 14.16 -90.78
C MET A 1 -4.19 13.80 -89.31
N THR A 2 -3.44 12.76 -88.91
CA THR A 2 -2.86 12.53 -87.57
C THR A 2 -3.72 12.64 -86.30
N SER A 3 -4.25 11.48 -85.90
CA SER A 3 -4.27 10.87 -84.56
C SER A 3 -3.60 11.62 -83.39
N ILE A 4 -4.33 11.79 -82.28
CA ILE A 4 -3.76 11.71 -80.91
C ILE A 4 -4.74 10.96 -80.00
N ARG A 5 -4.30 9.78 -79.53
CA ARG A 5 -4.93 8.97 -78.47
C ARG A 5 -4.58 9.61 -77.12
N CYS A 6 -5.57 9.85 -76.26
CA CYS A 6 -5.34 10.25 -74.87
C CYS A 6 -5.63 9.07 -73.94
N LEU A 7 -4.56 8.46 -73.42
CA LEU A 7 -4.58 7.39 -72.43
C LEU A 7 -4.93 7.98 -71.06
N SER A 8 -6.05 7.57 -70.47
CA SER A 8 -6.39 7.90 -69.09
C SER A 8 -5.66 6.95 -68.13
N LEU A 9 -4.59 7.43 -67.49
CA LEU A 9 -3.90 6.74 -66.40
C LEU A 9 -4.62 7.02 -65.08
N LEU A 10 -5.14 5.95 -64.48
CA LEU A 10 -5.76 5.91 -63.16
C LEU A 10 -4.66 6.06 -62.09
N ALA A 11 -4.57 7.22 -61.43
CA ALA A 11 -3.65 7.42 -60.30
C ALA A 11 -4.36 7.01 -59.00
N MET A 12 -4.02 5.81 -58.49
CA MET A 12 -4.51 5.30 -57.21
C MET A 12 -3.60 5.82 -56.09
N SER A 13 -4.04 6.89 -55.42
CA SER A 13 -3.33 7.49 -54.28
C SER A 13 -3.48 6.63 -53.02
N LEU A 14 -2.38 6.00 -52.60
CA LEU A 14 -2.26 5.25 -51.36
C LEU A 14 -2.09 6.23 -50.19
N ILE A 15 -3.14 6.45 -49.40
CA ILE A 15 -3.08 7.25 -48.17
C ILE A 15 -2.51 6.35 -47.08
N ILE A 16 -1.24 6.56 -46.72
CA ILE A 16 -0.60 5.93 -45.57
C ILE A 16 -1.14 6.64 -44.32
N LEU A 17 -2.01 5.98 -43.55
CA LEU A 17 -2.35 6.42 -42.20
C LEU A 17 -1.08 6.38 -41.34
N GLN A 18 -0.47 7.53 -41.09
CA GLN A 18 0.53 7.70 -40.05
C GLN A 18 -0.19 7.78 -38.71
N SER A 19 -0.35 6.63 -38.06
CA SER A 19 -0.73 6.59 -36.65
C SER A 19 0.38 7.29 -35.84
N PRO A 20 0.08 8.26 -34.97
CA PRO A 20 1.08 8.81 -34.08
C PRO A 20 1.45 7.69 -33.09
N LEU A 21 2.64 7.12 -33.26
CA LEU A 21 3.30 6.39 -32.20
C LEU A 21 3.51 7.40 -31.06
N LEU A 22 2.78 7.21 -29.96
CA LEU A 22 3.12 7.80 -28.67
C LEU A 22 4.56 7.37 -28.34
N GLN A 23 5.55 8.18 -28.75
CA GLN A 23 6.91 8.04 -28.25
C GLN A 23 6.84 8.37 -26.76
N ALA A 24 7.10 7.35 -25.93
CA ALA A 24 7.45 7.59 -24.55
C ALA A 24 8.62 8.59 -24.55
N GLU A 25 8.43 9.76 -23.96
CA GLU A 25 9.49 10.78 -23.89
C GLU A 25 10.68 10.14 -23.17
N GLU A 26 11.80 10.01 -23.86
CA GLU A 26 12.99 9.42 -23.26
C GLU A 26 13.44 10.25 -22.07
N LEU A 27 13.68 9.59 -20.93
CA LEU A 27 14.12 10.27 -19.71
C LEU A 27 15.43 11.02 -19.97
N PRO A 28 15.54 12.30 -19.54
CA PRO A 28 16.77 13.08 -19.63
C PRO A 28 17.95 12.36 -18.96
N ALA A 29 19.15 12.56 -19.49
CA ALA A 29 20.35 11.85 -19.03
C ALA A 29 20.59 11.92 -17.50
N PRO A 30 20.42 13.07 -16.81
CA PRO A 30 20.58 13.13 -15.36
C PRO A 30 19.53 12.32 -14.59
N ILE A 31 18.29 12.25 -15.09
CA ILE A 31 17.21 11.46 -14.50
C ILE A 31 17.49 9.97 -14.71
N ARG A 32 17.90 9.58 -15.93
CA ARG A 32 18.32 8.22 -16.25
C ARG A 32 19.48 7.75 -15.37
N ALA A 33 20.46 8.62 -15.13
CA ALA A 33 21.59 8.30 -14.25
C ALA A 33 21.18 8.04 -12.79
N LEU A 34 20.10 8.67 -12.30
CA LEU A 34 19.52 8.34 -11.00
C LEU A 34 18.69 7.05 -11.04
N GLN A 35 18.01 6.80 -12.15
CA GLN A 35 17.30 5.54 -12.38
C GLN A 35 18.26 4.34 -12.35
N ASP A 36 19.41 4.44 -13.03
CA ASP A 36 20.45 3.42 -13.04
C ASP A 36 21.05 3.16 -11.65
N LYS A 37 20.92 4.12 -10.73
CA LYS A 37 21.33 4.01 -9.32
C LYS A 37 20.22 3.49 -8.40
N GLY A 38 19.06 3.12 -8.94
CA GLY A 38 17.96 2.49 -8.20
C GLY A 38 16.76 3.39 -7.93
N ALA A 39 16.70 4.61 -8.49
CA ALA A 39 15.49 5.42 -8.43
C ALA A 39 14.43 4.89 -9.42
N ARG A 40 13.21 4.63 -8.97
CA ARG A 40 12.09 4.29 -9.84
C ARG A 40 11.34 5.56 -10.20
N ILE A 41 11.47 6.02 -11.44
CA ILE A 41 10.77 7.22 -11.92
C ILE A 41 9.30 6.89 -12.16
N ILE A 42 8.40 7.60 -11.47
CA ILE A 42 6.95 7.34 -11.51
C ILE A 42 6.25 8.22 -12.53
N GLY A 43 6.67 9.48 -12.63
CA GLY A 43 6.11 10.44 -13.56
C GLY A 43 6.76 11.81 -13.42
N SER A 44 6.39 12.73 -14.31
CA SER A 44 6.82 14.12 -14.27
C SER A 44 5.72 15.05 -13.75
N PHE A 45 6.12 16.24 -13.29
CA PHE A 45 5.22 17.31 -12.88
C PHE A 45 5.85 18.68 -13.21
N ASP A 46 5.00 19.69 -13.36
CA ASP A 46 5.46 21.05 -13.60
C ASP A 46 6.09 21.63 -12.33
N ALA A 47 7.23 22.30 -12.48
CA ALA A 47 7.90 23.00 -11.41
C ALA A 47 8.15 24.47 -11.80
N PRO A 48 8.23 25.40 -10.83
CA PRO A 48 8.52 26.80 -11.08
C PRO A 48 9.87 27.01 -11.78
N ASP A 49 10.08 28.23 -12.25
CA ASP A 49 11.36 28.68 -12.77
C ASP A 49 11.92 27.79 -13.89
N GLY A 50 11.07 27.26 -14.75
CA GLY A 50 11.49 26.44 -15.89
C GLY A 50 12.22 25.14 -15.50
N LEU A 51 12.10 24.73 -14.24
CA LEU A 51 12.47 23.40 -13.79
C LEU A 51 11.41 22.41 -14.25
N ARG A 52 11.83 21.16 -14.50
CA ARG A 52 10.89 20.06 -14.71
C ARG A 52 11.00 19.09 -13.54
N GLY A 53 9.90 18.88 -12.82
CA GLY A 53 9.82 17.94 -11.72
C GLY A 53 9.66 16.50 -12.21
N TYR A 54 10.26 15.56 -11.50
CA TYR A 54 10.04 14.14 -11.63
C TYR A 54 9.82 13.56 -10.23
N ALA A 55 8.71 12.85 -10.09
CA ALA A 55 8.41 12.07 -8.90
C ALA A 55 9.07 10.70 -9.05
N ALA A 56 9.90 10.34 -8.10
CA ALA A 56 10.59 9.07 -8.06
C ALA A 56 10.37 8.38 -6.72
N GLU A 57 10.62 7.08 -6.69
CA GLU A 57 10.77 6.31 -5.47
C GLU A 57 12.22 5.83 -5.37
N TYR A 58 12.82 5.96 -4.18
CA TYR A 58 14.12 5.40 -3.87
C TYR A 58 14.06 4.75 -2.48
N GLN A 59 14.45 3.49 -2.36
CA GLN A 59 14.39 2.74 -1.10
C GLN A 59 13.01 2.81 -0.41
N LYS A 60 11.92 2.73 -1.20
CA LYS A 60 10.52 2.85 -0.74
C LYS A 60 10.13 4.22 -0.16
N GLN A 61 10.90 5.26 -0.47
CA GLN A 61 10.60 6.64 -0.10
C GLN A 61 10.39 7.48 -1.36
N ALA A 62 9.38 8.36 -1.33
CA ALA A 62 9.16 9.30 -2.43
C ALA A 62 10.29 10.34 -2.46
N MET A 63 10.66 10.75 -3.66
CA MET A 63 11.73 11.71 -3.93
C MET A 63 11.29 12.63 -5.06
N ALA A 64 11.40 13.94 -4.84
CA ALA A 64 11.27 14.92 -5.89
C ALA A 64 12.65 15.17 -6.53
N LEU A 65 12.66 15.15 -7.86
CA LEU A 65 13.82 15.42 -8.70
C LEU A 65 13.51 16.60 -9.61
N TYR A 66 14.33 17.63 -9.60
CA TYR A 66 14.14 18.82 -10.42
C TYR A 66 15.24 18.92 -11.47
N LEU A 67 14.87 18.70 -12.72
CA LEU A 67 15.76 18.89 -13.86
C LEU A 67 15.96 20.40 -14.08
N THR A 68 17.22 20.83 -14.15
CA THR A 68 17.58 22.22 -14.43
C THR A 68 17.20 22.63 -15.86
N ARG A 69 17.02 23.94 -16.09
CA ARG A 69 16.65 24.51 -17.40
C ARG A 69 17.55 24.06 -18.56
N ASP A 70 18.83 23.81 -18.29
CA ASP A 70 19.81 23.36 -19.28
C ASP A 70 19.68 21.88 -19.65
N GLY A 71 18.85 21.11 -18.93
CA GLY A 71 18.66 19.67 -19.11
C GLY A 71 19.85 18.79 -18.70
N LYS A 72 20.89 19.36 -18.09
CA LYS A 72 22.17 18.67 -17.82
C LYS A 72 22.39 18.33 -16.35
N HIS A 73 21.58 18.89 -15.45
CA HIS A 73 21.70 18.66 -14.01
C HIS A 73 20.34 18.32 -13.39
N VAL A 74 20.38 17.66 -12.24
CA VAL A 74 19.20 17.33 -11.45
C VAL A 74 19.47 17.70 -9.99
N LEU A 75 18.51 18.38 -9.37
CA LEU A 75 18.47 18.62 -7.93
C LEU A 75 17.56 17.56 -7.30
N ALA A 76 18.00 16.94 -6.21
CA ALA A 76 17.20 15.98 -5.47
C ALA A 76 16.87 16.57 -4.10
N GLY A 77 15.57 16.65 -3.76
CA GLY A 77 15.11 17.24 -2.52
C GLY A 77 13.75 17.92 -2.69
N ASN A 78 13.32 18.64 -1.66
CA ASN A 78 12.05 19.36 -1.69
C ASN A 78 12.28 20.81 -2.12
N LEU A 79 11.31 21.37 -2.85
CA LEU A 79 11.29 22.77 -3.29
C LEU A 79 10.29 23.54 -2.43
N TYR A 80 10.77 24.59 -1.76
CA TYR A 80 9.94 25.47 -0.95
C TYR A 80 9.80 26.84 -1.61
N ASP A 81 8.64 27.46 -1.47
CA ASP A 81 8.41 28.83 -1.93
C ASP A 81 8.83 29.88 -0.89
N GLU A 82 8.61 31.16 -1.21
CA GLU A 82 8.94 32.29 -0.31
C GLU A 82 8.16 32.30 1.01
N LYS A 83 7.06 31.55 1.11
CA LYS A 83 6.25 31.38 2.32
C LYS A 83 6.65 30.15 3.13
N GLY A 84 7.58 29.35 2.61
CA GLY A 84 7.97 28.06 3.19
C GLY A 84 6.99 26.93 2.89
N GLU A 85 6.11 27.06 1.88
CA GLU A 85 5.24 25.97 1.43
C GLU A 85 6.04 24.96 0.60
N ASP A 86 5.87 23.66 0.87
CA ASP A 86 6.53 22.59 0.12
C ASP A 86 5.79 22.31 -1.20
N LEU A 87 6.34 22.79 -2.30
CA LEU A 87 5.78 22.62 -3.64
C LEU A 87 5.93 21.18 -4.16
N SER A 88 6.71 20.35 -3.49
CA SER A 88 6.93 18.94 -3.84
C SER A 88 5.87 18.03 -3.25
N GLU A 89 5.23 18.43 -2.15
CA GLU A 89 4.31 17.58 -1.40
C GLU A 89 3.14 17.11 -2.26
N ALA A 90 2.42 18.03 -2.90
CA ALA A 90 1.24 17.68 -3.69
C ALA A 90 1.56 16.80 -4.92
N PRO A 91 2.61 17.07 -5.72
CA PRO A 91 3.04 16.18 -6.78
C PRO A 91 3.45 14.79 -6.28
N LEU A 92 4.25 14.70 -5.21
CA LEU A 92 4.68 13.42 -4.64
C LEU A 92 3.50 12.64 -4.05
N GLN A 93 2.55 13.33 -3.41
CA GLN A 93 1.31 12.74 -2.92
C GLN A 93 0.54 12.07 -4.04
N LYS A 94 0.30 12.80 -5.13
CA LYS A 94 -0.48 12.31 -6.26
C LYS A 94 0.23 11.21 -7.04
N LEU A 95 1.52 11.38 -7.31
CA LEU A 95 2.26 10.49 -8.22
C LEU A 95 2.83 9.27 -7.52
N VAL A 96 3.26 9.39 -6.26
CA VAL A 96 3.95 8.30 -5.54
C VAL A 96 3.06 7.72 -4.46
N TYR A 97 2.64 8.54 -3.49
CA TYR A 97 2.00 8.04 -2.28
C TYR A 97 0.61 7.47 -2.53
N GLU A 98 -0.21 8.09 -3.38
CA GLU A 98 -1.55 7.60 -3.71
C GLU A 98 -1.55 6.22 -4.41
N PRO A 99 -0.81 5.99 -5.52
CA PRO A 99 -0.72 4.67 -6.13
C PRO A 99 -0.15 3.61 -5.18
N MET A 100 0.91 3.95 -4.44
CA MET A 100 1.52 3.06 -3.46
C MET A 100 0.52 2.68 -2.35
N SER A 101 -0.23 3.66 -1.84
CA SER A 101 -1.27 3.43 -0.82
C SER A 101 -2.35 2.50 -1.33
N LYS A 102 -2.81 2.68 -2.58
CA LYS A 102 -3.81 1.79 -3.21
C LYS A 102 -3.29 0.37 -3.38
N GLU A 103 -2.03 0.22 -3.77
CA GLU A 103 -1.39 -1.09 -3.92
C GLU A 103 -1.29 -1.81 -2.57
N ILE A 104 -0.77 -1.13 -1.53
CA ILE A 104 -0.68 -1.69 -0.18
C ILE A 104 -2.08 -2.07 0.34
N TRP A 105 -3.05 -1.15 0.25
CA TRP A 105 -4.41 -1.40 0.71
C TRP A 105 -5.07 -2.58 -0.01
N SER A 106 -4.87 -2.69 -1.33
CA SER A 106 -5.35 -3.84 -2.11
C SER A 106 -4.67 -5.15 -1.68
N GLY A 107 -3.38 -5.11 -1.36
CA GLY A 107 -2.64 -6.25 -0.83
C GLY A 107 -3.20 -6.73 0.52
N LEU A 108 -3.48 -5.80 1.42
CA LEU A 108 -4.12 -6.08 2.71
C LEU A 108 -5.52 -6.68 2.51
N GLU A 109 -6.33 -6.13 1.61
CA GLU A 109 -7.68 -6.60 1.32
C GLU A 109 -7.70 -8.03 0.77
N LYS A 110 -6.77 -8.36 -0.13
CA LYS A 110 -6.64 -9.68 -0.75
C LYS A 110 -5.95 -10.72 0.14
N SER A 111 -5.33 -10.29 1.24
CA SER A 111 -4.66 -11.20 2.18
C SER A 111 -5.66 -12.10 2.91
N THR A 112 -5.15 -13.12 3.61
CA THR A 112 -6.02 -13.94 4.46
C THR A 112 -6.13 -13.31 5.84
N TRP A 113 -7.31 -12.83 6.19
CA TRP A 113 -7.60 -12.19 7.48
C TRP A 113 -8.81 -12.80 8.17
N ILE A 114 -8.87 -12.64 9.49
CA ILE A 114 -10.03 -12.96 10.32
C ILE A 114 -10.77 -11.65 10.65
N ALA A 115 -12.07 -11.59 10.38
CA ALA A 115 -12.90 -10.44 10.75
C ALA A 115 -13.13 -10.37 12.26
N ASP A 116 -13.13 -9.15 12.80
CA ASP A 116 -13.63 -8.86 14.14
C ASP A 116 -14.43 -7.56 14.13
N GLY A 117 -15.75 -7.72 14.17
CA GLY A 117 -16.73 -6.64 14.10
C GLY A 117 -17.77 -6.88 13.02
N SER A 118 -18.63 -5.88 12.80
CA SER A 118 -19.64 -5.91 11.75
C SER A 118 -19.00 -5.82 10.36
N ALA A 119 -19.51 -6.55 9.39
CA ALA A 119 -19.14 -6.39 7.97
C ALA A 119 -19.55 -5.02 7.41
N ASP A 120 -20.56 -4.39 8.01
CA ASP A 120 -21.09 -3.08 7.62
C ASP A 120 -20.40 -1.91 8.35
N ALA A 121 -19.35 -2.17 9.12
CA ALA A 121 -18.65 -1.12 9.84
C ALA A 121 -17.99 -0.15 8.83
N PRO A 122 -18.20 1.18 8.97
CA PRO A 122 -17.69 2.14 8.00
C PRO A 122 -16.16 2.27 8.03
N ASN A 123 -15.53 1.99 9.17
CA ASN A 123 -14.08 2.09 9.33
C ASN A 123 -13.47 0.68 9.34
N VAL A 124 -12.60 0.39 8.37
CA VAL A 124 -11.82 -0.85 8.30
C VAL A 124 -10.40 -0.58 8.78
N VAL A 125 -9.90 -1.44 9.66
CA VAL A 125 -8.52 -1.41 10.15
C VAL A 125 -7.90 -2.78 9.96
N TYR A 126 -6.80 -2.86 9.21
CA TYR A 126 -6.03 -4.09 9.09
C TYR A 126 -4.93 -4.12 10.15
N LEU A 127 -4.63 -5.32 10.63
CA LEU A 127 -3.50 -5.51 11.53
C LEU A 127 -2.83 -6.85 11.29
N PHE A 128 -1.51 -6.83 11.17
CA PHE A 128 -0.72 -8.05 11.33
C PHE A 128 -0.68 -8.43 12.81
N SER A 129 -1.16 -9.62 13.14
CA SER A 129 -1.39 -10.08 14.50
C SER A 129 -0.75 -11.44 14.73
N ASP A 130 -0.14 -11.63 15.88
CA ASP A 130 0.42 -12.91 16.34
C ASP A 130 -0.35 -13.37 17.59
N ALA A 131 -0.74 -14.65 17.63
CA ALA A 131 -1.54 -15.24 18.70
C ALA A 131 -0.83 -15.27 20.08
N ASN A 132 0.46 -14.97 20.14
CA ASN A 132 1.23 -14.84 21.37
C ASN A 132 1.60 -13.38 21.68
N CYS A 133 1.04 -12.40 20.97
CA CYS A 133 1.39 -11.00 21.13
C CYS A 133 0.52 -10.29 22.19
N PRO A 134 1.08 -9.90 23.35
CA PRO A 134 0.31 -9.16 24.36
C PRO A 134 -0.13 -7.76 23.90
N TYR A 135 0.61 -7.14 22.97
CA TYR A 135 0.25 -5.83 22.42
C TYR A 135 -0.87 -5.92 21.38
N CYS A 136 -0.98 -7.04 20.65
CA CYS A 136 -2.15 -7.29 19.80
C CYS A 136 -3.41 -7.40 20.65
N ASN A 137 -3.32 -8.16 21.75
CA ASN A 137 -4.39 -8.30 22.70
C ASN A 137 -4.81 -6.98 23.36
N MET A 138 -3.83 -6.17 23.77
CA MET A 138 -4.11 -4.83 24.32
C MET A 138 -4.83 -3.93 23.30
N PHE A 139 -4.40 -3.91 22.05
CA PHE A 139 -5.10 -3.13 21.01
C PHE A 139 -6.50 -3.68 20.73
N TRP A 140 -6.66 -5.01 20.70
CA TRP A 140 -7.95 -5.66 20.57
C TRP A 140 -8.93 -5.23 21.67
N GLU A 141 -8.48 -5.18 22.94
CA GLU A 141 -9.25 -4.70 24.09
C GLU A 141 -9.60 -3.21 23.95
N GLN A 142 -8.62 -2.39 23.60
CA GLN A 142 -8.81 -0.94 23.40
C GLN A 142 -9.84 -0.64 22.31
N ALA A 143 -9.89 -1.42 21.24
CA ALA A 143 -10.82 -1.23 20.13
C ALA A 143 -12.27 -1.67 20.45
N ARG A 144 -12.52 -2.36 21.58
CA ARG A 144 -13.85 -2.92 21.89
C ARG A 144 -15.00 -1.93 21.84
N PRO A 145 -14.90 -0.67 22.32
CA PRO A 145 -16.00 0.28 22.23
C PRO A 145 -16.45 0.52 20.79
N TRP A 146 -15.52 0.71 19.86
CA TRP A 146 -15.80 0.95 18.44
C TRP A 146 -16.34 -0.29 17.72
N VAL A 147 -15.73 -1.45 17.97
CA VAL A 147 -16.15 -2.71 17.35
C VAL A 147 -17.55 -3.11 17.81
N LYS A 148 -17.85 -3.01 19.12
CA LYS A 148 -19.18 -3.29 19.67
C LYS A 148 -20.25 -2.30 19.20
N ALA A 149 -19.88 -1.05 18.95
CA ALA A 149 -20.77 -0.04 18.38
C ALA A 149 -20.97 -0.18 16.86
N GLY A 150 -20.35 -1.18 16.22
CA GLY A 150 -20.42 -1.38 14.77
C GLY A 150 -19.73 -0.28 13.96
N LYS A 151 -18.85 0.52 14.59
CA LYS A 151 -18.15 1.63 13.93
C LYS A 151 -16.85 1.19 13.25
N VAL A 152 -16.21 0.15 13.79
CA VAL A 152 -14.95 -0.39 13.27
C VAL A 152 -15.07 -1.89 13.03
N GLN A 153 -14.48 -2.36 11.94
CA GLN A 153 -14.11 -3.75 11.73
C GLN A 153 -12.58 -3.86 11.76
N LEU A 154 -12.06 -4.70 12.66
CA LEU A 154 -10.68 -5.13 12.60
C LEU A 154 -10.56 -6.32 11.65
N ARG A 155 -9.51 -6.35 10.83
CA ARG A 155 -9.17 -7.46 9.92
C ARG A 155 -7.79 -7.98 10.29
N HIS A 156 -7.78 -9.05 11.09
CA HIS A 156 -6.57 -9.63 11.66
C HIS A 156 -5.86 -10.52 10.62
N ILE A 157 -4.76 -10.03 10.07
CA ILE A 157 -3.86 -10.78 9.19
C ILE A 157 -2.92 -11.58 10.08
N MET A 158 -3.23 -12.86 10.27
CA MET A 158 -2.50 -13.70 11.22
C MET A 158 -1.10 -14.06 10.71
N VAL A 159 -0.10 -13.89 11.58
CA VAL A 159 1.30 -14.30 11.39
C VAL A 159 1.80 -15.05 12.62
N GLY A 160 2.93 -15.76 12.49
CA GLY A 160 3.56 -16.46 13.60
C GLY A 160 5.06 -16.18 13.67
N ILE A 161 5.44 -15.13 14.39
CA ILE A 161 6.83 -14.63 14.44
C ILE A 161 7.38 -14.46 15.87
N ILE A 162 6.55 -14.53 16.92
CA ILE A 162 6.99 -14.20 18.29
C ILE A 162 7.50 -15.43 19.07
N ARG A 163 6.75 -16.52 19.05
CA ARG A 163 7.05 -17.79 19.74
C ARG A 163 7.05 -18.95 18.75
N GLU A 164 7.72 -20.04 19.12
CA GLU A 164 7.76 -21.28 18.34
C GLU A 164 6.37 -21.81 17.96
N ASP A 165 5.40 -21.71 18.87
CA ASP A 165 4.02 -22.20 18.64
C ASP A 165 3.09 -21.18 17.97
N SER A 166 3.59 -20.00 17.58
CA SER A 166 2.75 -18.90 17.07
C SER A 166 2.12 -19.23 15.72
N ALA A 167 2.90 -19.79 14.79
CA ALA A 167 2.39 -20.18 13.48
C ALA A 167 1.31 -21.26 13.60
N ALA A 168 1.53 -22.25 14.47
CA ALA A 168 0.56 -23.32 14.72
C ALA A 168 -0.71 -22.83 15.44
N LYS A 169 -0.63 -21.81 16.29
CA LYS A 169 -1.79 -21.14 16.89
C LYS A 169 -2.54 -20.27 15.90
N ALA A 170 -1.84 -19.52 15.06
CA ALA A 170 -2.43 -18.76 13.95
C ALA A 170 -3.16 -19.71 12.99
N ALA A 171 -2.56 -20.85 12.67
CA ALA A 171 -3.19 -21.91 11.88
C ALA A 171 -4.45 -22.46 12.56
N ALA A 172 -4.42 -22.70 13.88
CA ALA A 172 -5.59 -23.17 14.63
C ALA A 172 -6.77 -22.18 14.53
N LEU A 173 -6.50 -20.87 14.61
CA LEU A 173 -7.54 -19.85 14.44
C LEU A 173 -8.09 -19.81 13.01
N LEU A 174 -7.22 -19.88 12.00
CA LEU A 174 -7.62 -19.86 10.58
C LEU A 174 -8.35 -21.13 10.14
N ALA A 175 -8.07 -22.26 10.78
CA ALA A 175 -8.67 -23.56 10.46
C ALA A 175 -9.96 -23.85 11.24
N ASP A 176 -10.36 -22.99 12.18
CA ASP A 176 -11.60 -23.15 12.93
C ASP A 176 -12.82 -23.03 11.98
N ASN A 177 -13.92 -23.69 12.33
CA ASN A 177 -15.18 -23.57 11.58
C ASN A 177 -15.79 -22.17 11.71
N ASP A 178 -15.45 -21.45 12.80
CA ASP A 178 -15.77 -20.03 13.00
C ASP A 178 -14.52 -19.27 13.47
N PRO A 179 -13.64 -18.85 12.54
CA PRO A 179 -12.41 -18.13 12.87
C PRO A 179 -12.64 -16.84 13.65
N GLN A 180 -13.77 -16.15 13.41
CA GLN A 180 -14.12 -14.92 14.11
C GLN A 180 -14.45 -15.20 15.58
N ALA A 181 -15.26 -16.22 15.86
CA ALA A 181 -15.54 -16.62 17.23
C ALA A 181 -14.28 -17.15 17.94
N ALA A 182 -13.47 -17.97 17.27
CA ALA A 182 -12.23 -18.49 17.82
C ALA A 182 -11.23 -17.39 18.19
N LEU A 183 -11.01 -16.42 17.30
CA LEU A 183 -10.16 -15.25 17.56
C LEU A 183 -10.71 -14.44 18.74
N LYS A 184 -12.02 -14.14 18.72
CA LYS A 184 -12.66 -13.41 19.82
C LYS A 184 -12.46 -14.12 21.16
N THR A 185 -12.68 -15.44 21.24
CA THR A 185 -12.45 -16.21 22.46
C THR A 185 -10.99 -16.18 22.90
N HIS A 186 -10.06 -16.30 21.94
CA HIS A 186 -8.63 -16.25 22.22
C HIS A 186 -8.22 -14.90 22.81
N GLU A 187 -8.60 -13.81 22.14
CA GLU A 187 -8.25 -12.44 22.57
C GLU A 187 -8.99 -12.05 23.86
N GLN A 188 -10.26 -12.41 24.03
CA GLN A 188 -10.98 -12.18 25.29
C GLN A 188 -10.32 -12.84 26.49
N ALA A 189 -9.72 -14.01 26.31
CA ALA A 189 -9.03 -14.72 27.37
C ALA A 189 -7.62 -14.16 27.64
N GLY A 190 -7.03 -13.42 26.68
CA GLY A 190 -5.68 -12.88 26.75
C GLY A 190 -4.66 -13.94 27.20
N LYS A 191 -3.90 -13.63 28.26
CA LYS A 191 -2.92 -14.57 28.85
C LYS A 191 -3.52 -15.89 29.33
N SER A 192 -4.82 -15.94 29.59
CA SER A 192 -5.51 -17.16 30.05
C SER A 192 -6.03 -18.03 28.89
N SER A 193 -5.77 -17.63 27.65
CA SER A 193 -6.23 -18.34 26.45
C SER A 193 -5.82 -19.81 26.46
N LYS A 194 -6.78 -20.67 26.08
CA LYS A 194 -6.59 -22.12 25.95
C LYS A 194 -6.42 -22.56 24.50
N LEU A 195 -6.17 -21.62 23.59
CA LEU A 195 -5.89 -21.90 22.18
C LEU A 195 -4.71 -22.87 22.10
N LYS A 196 -4.97 -24.06 21.55
CA LYS A 196 -3.95 -25.08 21.34
C LYS A 196 -3.34 -24.89 19.94
N PRO A 197 -2.01 -24.96 19.80
CA PRO A 197 -1.41 -25.03 18.47
C PRO A 197 -1.88 -26.30 17.75
N LEU A 198 -2.03 -26.24 16.43
CA LEU A 198 -2.16 -27.46 15.63
C LEU A 198 -0.86 -28.27 15.72
N GLY A 199 -0.99 -29.60 15.82
CA GLY A 199 0.16 -30.50 15.73
C GLY A 199 0.73 -30.51 14.31
N ASP A 200 -0.14 -30.66 13.32
CA ASP A 200 0.18 -30.58 11.90
C ASP A 200 -0.65 -29.47 11.25
N ILE A 201 0.01 -28.55 10.55
CA ILE A 201 -0.66 -27.45 9.84
C ILE A 201 -1.10 -27.95 8.46
N PRO A 202 -2.40 -27.87 8.11
CA PRO A 202 -2.85 -28.21 6.76
C PRO A 202 -2.15 -27.36 5.70
N LYS A 203 -1.74 -27.97 4.58
CA LYS A 203 -0.95 -27.30 3.53
C LYS A 203 -1.58 -25.99 3.01
N GLU A 204 -2.90 -25.96 2.86
CA GLU A 204 -3.62 -24.76 2.43
C GLU A 204 -3.50 -23.63 3.46
N ILE A 205 -3.61 -23.93 4.75
CA ILE A 205 -3.44 -22.96 5.83
C ILE A 205 -1.99 -22.49 5.91
N GLN A 206 -1.03 -23.39 5.74
CA GLN A 206 0.39 -23.01 5.66
C GLN A 206 0.64 -22.01 4.53
N THR A 207 0.08 -22.26 3.33
CA THR A 207 0.23 -21.36 2.18
C THR A 207 -0.33 -19.96 2.47
N ARG A 208 -1.47 -19.89 3.17
CA ARG A 208 -2.08 -18.61 3.59
C ARG A 208 -1.21 -17.87 4.61
N LEU A 209 -0.65 -18.58 5.59
CA LEU A 209 0.27 -18.01 6.58
C LEU A 209 1.57 -17.51 5.93
N ASP A 210 2.13 -18.28 5.00
CA ASP A 210 3.32 -17.90 4.25
C ASP A 210 3.06 -16.63 3.41
N ALA A 211 1.89 -16.54 2.76
CA ALA A 211 1.49 -15.35 2.02
C ALA A 211 1.32 -14.12 2.93
N ASN A 212 0.73 -14.28 4.11
CA ASN A 212 0.62 -13.21 5.11
C ASN A 212 2.00 -12.76 5.60
N LEU A 213 2.89 -13.71 5.91
CA LEU A 213 4.26 -13.41 6.34
C LEU A 213 5.08 -12.74 5.24
N GLN A 214 4.91 -13.18 3.98
CA GLN A 214 5.54 -12.54 2.84
C GLN A 214 5.07 -11.09 2.68
N LEU A 215 3.75 -10.85 2.75
CA LEU A 215 3.22 -9.49 2.71
C LEU A 215 3.77 -8.64 3.85
N MET A 216 3.90 -9.20 5.06
CA MET A 216 4.51 -8.52 6.20
C MET A 216 5.96 -8.11 5.90
N ASN A 217 6.76 -9.01 5.32
CA ASN A 217 8.15 -8.77 4.95
C ASN A 217 8.27 -7.73 3.80
N ASP A 218 7.40 -7.83 2.80
CA ASP A 218 7.37 -6.90 1.65
C ASP A 218 7.05 -5.47 2.09
N LEU A 219 6.22 -5.32 3.11
CA LEU A 219 5.92 -4.04 3.76
C LEU A 219 7.01 -3.58 4.74
N GLY A 220 8.08 -4.37 4.94
CA GLY A 220 9.20 -4.03 5.83
C GLY A 220 8.81 -4.02 7.31
N LEU A 221 7.80 -4.79 7.69
CA LEU A 221 7.29 -4.84 9.06
C LEU A 221 8.09 -5.85 9.88
N SER A 222 8.44 -5.46 11.11
CA SER A 222 9.24 -6.31 12.01
C SER A 222 8.56 -6.59 13.35
N ALA A 223 7.34 -6.10 13.56
CA ALA A 223 6.65 -6.21 14.84
C ALA A 223 5.13 -6.37 14.66
N THR A 224 4.49 -6.94 15.68
CA THR A 224 3.03 -6.99 15.82
C THR A 224 2.59 -6.27 17.12
N PRO A 225 1.44 -5.59 17.14
CA PRO A 225 0.58 -5.35 15.98
C PRO A 225 1.24 -4.34 15.02
N SER A 226 1.12 -4.59 13.71
CA SER A 226 1.37 -3.57 12.69
C SER A 226 0.03 -3.22 12.06
N ILE A 227 -0.43 -2.00 12.30
CA ILE A 227 -1.79 -1.53 12.08
C ILE A 227 -1.82 -0.60 10.86
N PHE A 228 -2.79 -0.81 9.97
CA PHE A 228 -3.03 -0.01 8.79
C PHE A 228 -4.48 0.48 8.76
N TYR A 229 -4.65 1.76 8.47
CA TYR A 229 -5.96 2.41 8.42
C TYR A 229 -5.93 3.56 7.40
N LEU A 230 -7.09 3.96 6.92
CA LEU A 230 -7.24 5.19 6.14
C LEU A 230 -7.63 6.31 7.10
N ASP A 231 -6.95 7.45 7.03
CA ASP A 231 -7.33 8.64 7.80
C ASP A 231 -8.55 9.36 7.20
N SER A 232 -8.93 10.50 7.80
CA SER A 232 -10.08 11.29 7.34
C SER A 232 -9.93 11.88 5.93
N LYS A 233 -8.72 11.89 5.37
CA LYS A 233 -8.44 12.30 3.99
C LYS A 233 -8.38 11.09 3.03
N GLY A 234 -8.59 9.88 3.53
CA GLY A 234 -8.46 8.64 2.76
C GLY A 234 -7.01 8.25 2.49
N GLN A 235 -6.05 8.83 3.22
CA GLN A 235 -4.63 8.50 3.08
C GLN A 235 -4.29 7.29 3.96
N LEU A 236 -3.48 6.38 3.42
CA LEU A 236 -3.02 5.22 4.16
C LEU A 236 -2.05 5.64 5.26
N GLN A 237 -2.36 5.23 6.48
CA GLN A 237 -1.54 5.43 7.66
C GLN A 237 -1.12 4.09 8.24
N GLN A 238 0.04 4.08 8.90
CA GLN A 238 0.61 2.91 9.55
C GLN A 238 0.99 3.24 11.00
N GLN A 239 0.76 2.28 11.90
CA GLN A 239 1.20 2.32 13.29
C GLN A 239 1.82 0.97 13.67
N GLN A 240 3.07 0.97 14.15
CA GLN A 240 3.71 -0.24 14.69
C GLN A 240 3.63 -0.25 16.22
N GLY A 241 3.33 -1.42 16.78
CA GLY A 241 3.07 -1.60 18.21
C GLY A 241 1.67 -1.13 18.60
N ALA A 242 1.30 -1.39 19.85
CA ALA A 242 0.00 -0.98 20.34
C ALA A 242 -0.09 0.57 20.43
N PRO A 243 -1.15 1.19 19.91
CA PRO A 243 -1.32 2.63 19.96
C PRO A 243 -1.46 3.14 21.39
N GLN A 244 -1.00 4.36 21.63
CA GLN A 244 -1.35 5.09 22.85
C GLN A 244 -2.81 5.53 22.80
N THR A 245 -3.43 5.78 23.96
CA THR A 245 -4.84 6.18 24.06
C THR A 245 -5.18 7.38 23.16
N ALA A 246 -4.31 8.39 23.10
CA ALA A 246 -4.52 9.58 22.28
C ALA A 246 -4.46 9.32 20.76
N GLN A 247 -3.90 8.19 20.33
CA GLN A 247 -3.83 7.79 18.93
C GLN A 247 -5.03 6.93 18.51
N LEU A 248 -5.77 6.34 19.48
CA LEU A 248 -6.90 5.47 19.18
C LEU A 248 -7.96 6.17 18.35
N GLU A 249 -8.30 7.42 18.65
CA GLU A 249 -9.32 8.15 17.87
C GLU A 249 -8.85 8.53 16.46
N LYS A 250 -7.53 8.62 16.23
CA LYS A 250 -6.98 8.80 14.88
C LYS A 250 -7.14 7.53 14.05
N ILE A 251 -6.96 6.36 14.68
CA ILE A 251 -6.98 5.05 14.03
C ILE A 251 -8.41 4.53 13.86
N LEU A 252 -9.23 4.64 14.91
CA LEU A 252 -10.55 4.02 15.02
C LEU A 252 -11.69 5.00 14.72
N GLY A 253 -11.37 6.29 14.61
CA GLY A 253 -12.34 7.38 14.53
C GLY A 253 -12.82 7.86 15.89
N ALA A 254 -13.69 8.88 15.90
CA ALA A 254 -14.25 9.44 17.12
C ALA A 254 -14.87 8.36 18.02
N LYS A 255 -14.66 8.49 19.34
CA LYS A 255 -15.15 7.52 20.31
C LYS A 255 -16.69 7.48 20.29
N PRO A 256 -17.32 6.27 20.26
CA PRO A 256 -18.77 6.12 20.35
C PRO A 256 -19.36 6.57 21.68
#